data_AF-A0A196Q6L6-F1
#
_entry.id   AF-A0A196Q6L6-F1
#
_cell.length_a   1.000
_cell.length_b   1.000
_cell.length_c   1.000
_cell.angle_alpha   90.00
_cell.angle_beta   90.00
_cell.angle_gamma   90.00
#
_symmetry.space_group_name_H-M   'P 1'
#
loop_
_entity.id
_entity.type
_entity.pdbx_description
1 polymer ?
#
loop_
_entity_poly.entity_id
_entity_poly.type
_entity_poly.pdbx_seq_one_letter_code
_entity_poly.pdbx_strand_id
1 'polypeptide(L)' 'MDELIEYASQVFESRQLACDWLNSPVAALGHRRPMELCETSEGRREVKGVLRKIEFGEFS' A
#
# COMPACT_ATOMS: atom_id res chain seq x y z
N MET A 1 0.60 -9.85 6.97
CA MET A 1 1.02 -8.43 6.95
C MET A 1 2.43 -8.33 6.37
N ASP A 2 3.33 -9.25 6.70
CA ASP A 2 4.69 -9.30 6.15
C ASP A 2 4.75 -9.35 4.62
N GLU A 3 3.95 -10.18 3.96
CA GLU A 3 3.87 -10.24 2.48
C GLU A 3 3.56 -8.88 1.84
N LEU A 4 2.75 -8.06 2.51
CA LEU A 4 2.37 -6.73 1.99
C LEU A 4 3.49 -5.71 2.16
N ILE A 5 4.22 -5.79 3.29
CA ILE A 5 5.39 -4.96 3.54
C ILE A 5 6.49 -5.31 2.54
N GLU A 6 6.68 -6.59 2.25
CA GLU A 6 7.62 -7.07 1.23
C GLU A 6 7.24 -6.54 -0.15
N TYR A 7 5.98 -6.70 -0.57
CA TYR A 7 5.52 -6.18 -1.86
C TYR A 7 5.66 -4.66 -1.95
N ALA A 8 5.25 -3.92 -0.92
CA ALA A 8 5.46 -2.47 -0.88
C ALA A 8 6.95 -2.10 -0.94
N SER A 9 7.82 -2.85 -0.27
CA SER A 9 9.27 -2.63 -0.31
C SER A 9 9.85 -2.85 -1.71
N GLN A 10 9.29 -3.78 -2.49
CA GLN A 10 9.66 -3.98 -3.89
C GLN A 10 9.19 -2.81 -4.76
N VAL A 11 7.94 -2.39 -4.60
CA VAL A 11 7.36 -1.26 -5.38
C VAL A 11 8.09 0.06 -5.11
N PHE A 12 8.45 0.33 -3.85
CA PHE A 12 9.16 1.56 -3.47
C PHE A 12 10.69 1.42 -3.50
N GLU A 13 11.21 0.23 -3.82
CA GLU A 13 12.64 -0.13 -3.75
C GLU A 13 13.32 0.23 -2.42
N SER A 14 12.52 0.36 -1.35
CA SER A 14 12.95 0.84 -0.05
C SER A 14 11.97 0.40 1.02
N ARG A 15 12.47 -0.38 1.97
CA ARG A 15 11.69 -0.80 3.14
C ARG A 15 11.25 0.39 3.99
N GLN A 16 12.08 1.43 4.08
CA GLN A 16 11.73 2.63 4.84
C GLN A 16 10.55 3.36 4.20
N LEU A 17 10.62 3.61 2.88
CA LEU A 17 9.53 4.27 2.15
C LEU A 17 8.24 3.43 2.18
N ALA A 18 8.36 2.11 2.09
CA ALA A 18 7.22 1.20 2.22
C ALA A 18 6.55 1.33 3.59
N CYS A 19 7.33 1.31 4.67
CA CYS A 19 6.81 1.50 6.02
C CYS A 19 6.17 2.89 6.21
N ASP A 20 6.79 3.94 5.69
CA ASP A 20 6.27 5.30 5.77
C ASP A 20 4.95 5.43 5.01
N TRP A 21 4.87 4.87 3.80
CA TRP A 21 3.65 4.85 2.99
C TRP A 21 2.53 4.06 3.69
N LEU A 22 2.84 2.89 4.24
CA LEU A 22 1.88 2.04 4.96
C LEU A 22 1.28 2.72 6.21
N ASN A 23 2.02 3.66 6.81
CA ASN A 23 1.61 4.43 7.99
C ASN A 23 1.06 5.83 7.66
N SER A 24 1.04 6.23 6.38
CA SER A 24 0.59 7.56 5.96
C SER A 24 -0.83 7.51 5.37
N PRO A 25 -1.63 8.59 5.52
CA PRO A 25 -2.90 8.73 4.80
C PRO A 25 -2.70 8.69 3.28
N VAL A 26 -3.41 7.81 2.58
CA VAL A 26 -3.32 7.66 1.12
C VAL A 26 -4.63 8.09 0.46
N ALA A 27 -4.57 9.06 -0.46
CA ALA A 27 -5.76 9.61 -1.13
C ALA A 27 -6.58 8.54 -1.89
N ALA A 28 -5.90 7.64 -2.61
CA ALA A 28 -6.53 6.53 -3.33
C ALA A 28 -7.24 5.51 -2.42
N LEU A 29 -7.00 5.59 -1.10
CA LEU A 29 -7.62 4.76 -0.07
C LEU A 29 -8.57 5.58 0.83
N GLY A 30 -9.12 6.67 0.29
CA GLY A 30 -10.04 7.55 1.03
C GLY A 30 -9.38 8.27 2.20
N HIS A 31 -8.10 8.64 2.07
CA HIS A 31 -7.28 9.26 3.13
C HIS A 31 -7.09 8.40 4.38
N ARG A 32 -7.30 7.09 4.29
CA ARG A 32 -6.99 6.14 5.36
C ARG A 32 -5.55 5.68 5.28
N ARG A 33 -5.01 5.20 6.40
CA ARG A 33 -3.68 4.58 6.42
C ARG A 33 -3.81 3.14 5.88
N PRO A 34 -2.95 2.69 4.96
CA PRO A 34 -2.97 1.31 4.46
C PRO A 34 -2.99 0.26 5.56
N MET A 35 -2.24 0.48 6.65
CA MET A 35 -2.21 -0.44 7.79
C MET A 35 -3.58 -0.64 8.48
N GLU A 36 -4.42 0.39 8.54
CA GLU A 36 -5.77 0.30 9.13
C GLU A 36 -6.71 -0.52 8.25
N LEU A 37 -6.51 -0.49 6.93
CA LEU A 37 -7.32 -1.27 5.98
C LEU A 37 -6.92 -2.75 5.97
N CYS A 38 -5.67 -3.05 6.30
CA CYS A 38 -5.14 -4.40 6.23
C CYS A 38 -5.68 -5.36 7.29
N GLU A 39 -6.51 -4.89 8.23
CA GLU A 39 -7.24 -5.72 9.20
C GLU A 39 -8.22 -6.68 8.50
N THR A 40 -8.79 -6.27 7.36
CA THR A 40 -9.74 -7.08 6.60
C THR A 40 -9.11 -7.63 5.31
N SER A 41 -9.64 -8.75 4.81
CA SER A 41 -9.24 -9.29 3.50
C SER A 41 -9.55 -8.33 2.36
N GLU A 42 -10.62 -7.54 2.49
CA GLU A 42 -11.02 -6.54 1.51
C GLU A 42 -10.05 -5.37 1.47
N GLY A 43 -9.73 -4.78 2.62
CA GLY A 43 -8.78 -3.68 2.66
C GLY A 43 -7.38 -4.10 2.24
N ARG A 44 -6.95 -5.35 2.49
CA ARG A 44 -5.71 -5.89 1.91
C ARG A 44 -5.73 -5.92 0.38
N ARG A 45 -6.86 -6.28 -0.24
CA ARG A 45 -7.00 -6.25 -1.71
C ARG A 45 -6.94 -4.83 -2.25
N GLU A 46 -7.59 -3.88 -1.58
CA GLU A 46 -7.55 -2.47 -1.96
C GLU A 46 -6.11 -1.93 -1.91
N VAL A 47 -5.38 -2.17 -0.82
CA VAL A 47 -3.99 -1.73 -0.66
C VAL A 47 -3.09 -2.36 -1.73
N LYS A 48 -3.21 -3.68 -1.99
CA LYS A 48 -2.49 -4.35 -3.09
C LYS A 48 -2.82 -3.73 -4.45
N GLY A 49 -4.09 -3.37 -4.69
CA GLY A 49 -4.52 -2.71 -5.92
C GLY A 49 -3.87 -1.35 -6.12
N VAL A 50 -3.75 -0.55 -5.07
CA VAL A 50 -3.05 0.75 -5.14
C VAL A 50 -1.55 0.56 -5.36
N LEU A 51 -0.90 -0.37 -4.67
CA LEU A 51 0.52 -0.69 -4.89
C LEU A 51 0.80 -1.14 -6.33
N ARG A 52 -0.06 -1.98 -6.91
CA ARG A 52 0.01 -2.36 -8.33
C ARG A 52 -0.06 -1.13 -9.24
N LYS A 53 -1.01 -0.23 -9.00
CA LYS A 53 -1.12 1.00 -9.80
C LYS A 53 0.15 1.85 -9.74
N ILE A 54 0.77 1.96 -8.56
CA ILE A 54 2.06 2.66 -8.38
C ILE A 54 3.16 1.96 -9.18
N GLU A 55 3.28 0.64 -9.07
CA GLU A 55 4.27 -0.18 -9.78
C GLU A 55 4.22 -0.01 -11.30
N PHE A 56 3.01 0.07 -11.87
CA PHE A 56 2.82 0.19 -13.32
C PHE A 56 2.61 1.64 -13.80
N GLY A 57 2.63 2.64 -12.91
CA GLY A 57 2.37 4.04 -13.25
C GLY A 57 0.94 4.30 -13.74
N GLU A 58 -0.04 3.51 -13.31
CA GLU A 58 -1.45 3.66 -13.64
C GLU A 58 -2.12 4.70 -12.71
N PHE A 59 -2.17 5.97 -13.13
CA PHE A 59 -2.88 7.02 -12.40
C PHE A 59 -4.22 7.31 -13.09
N SER A 60 -5.32 7.08 -12.37
CA SER A 60 -6.71 7.31 -12.83
C SER A 60 -7.20 8.68 -12.37
#